data_AF-A0A8C6UNA7-F1
#
_entry.id   AF-A0A8C6UNA7-F1
#
_cell.length_a   1.000
_cell.length_b   1.000
_cell.length_c   1.000
_cell.angle_alpha   90.00
_cell.angle_beta   90.00
_cell.angle_gamma   90.00
#
_symmetry.space_group_name_H-M   'P 1'
#
loop_
_entity.id
_entity.type
_entity.pdbx_description
1 polymer ?
#
loop_
_entity_poly.entity_id
_entity_poly.type
_entity_poly.pdbx_seq_one_letter_code
_entity_poly.pdbx_strand_id
1 'polypeptide(L)'
;MEAMVKNLSSTAELLAVAAHSDTVAQWDQETLHRAFHWALYCEHVYNRFHSNPYSALCFSDLPRCQHLLLHGLLHNVHAPISIMKILYDRPTDLHKNQDRYQDVKGLAELLLNKLDAVLKQTDGAHCANQFLDCVLQGCDEAREDLCVIVAAALQTELTPQLNFILDWLALKPDLLEHMCHSLSSSLLTDIAKRHLRFRDVYSDVLKKWAKEMEYDINNSEWIQVGRNPAVSFQKLTEQFVSLFKGSVSLRDHVETELKALKSDAGDFDVRGLSVWGDLLSEIHKKCPCHS
;
A
#
# COMPACT_ATOMS: atom_id res chain seq x y z
N MET A 1 4.60 35.26 24.48
CA MET A 1 4.06 34.09 23.76
C MET A 1 3.89 34.41 22.28
N GLU A 2 3.30 35.56 21.91
CA GLU A 2 3.15 36.02 20.52
C GLU A 2 4.45 36.01 19.68
N ALA A 3 5.58 36.48 20.24
CA ALA A 3 6.86 36.48 19.52
C ALA A 3 7.33 35.06 19.12
N MET A 4 7.08 34.05 19.95
CA MET A 4 7.40 32.65 19.63
C MET A 4 6.52 32.13 18.50
N VAL A 5 5.21 32.42 18.53
CA VAL A 5 4.26 31.99 17.50
C VAL A 5 4.59 32.64 16.16
N LYS A 6 4.91 33.94 16.16
CA LYS A 6 5.34 34.67 14.96
C LYS A 6 6.61 34.08 14.36
N ASN A 7 7.60 33.75 15.19
CA ASN A 7 8.83 33.10 14.74
C ASN A 7 8.57 31.70 14.16
N LEU A 8 7.67 30.92 14.78
CA LEU A 8 7.27 29.61 14.28
C LEU A 8 6.62 29.72 12.89
N SER A 9 5.63 30.62 12.74
CA SER A 9 4.95 30.86 11.46
C SER A 9 5.93 31.31 10.38
N SER A 10 6.80 32.28 10.71
CA SER A 10 7.79 32.80 9.75
C SER A 10 8.79 31.73 9.30
N THR A 11 9.20 30.84 10.21
CA THR A 11 10.11 29.73 9.89
C THR A 11 9.40 28.69 9.01
N ALA A 12 8.15 28.37 9.32
CA ALA A 12 7.36 27.41 8.54
C ALA A 12 7.02 27.97 7.15
N GLU A 13 6.75 29.26 7.03
CA GLU A 13 6.58 29.97 5.74
C GLU A 13 7.87 29.96 4.91
N LEU A 14 9.03 30.25 5.52
CA LEU A 14 10.32 30.20 4.83
C LEU A 14 10.63 28.79 4.30
N LEU A 15 10.40 27.78 5.13
CA LEU A 15 10.54 26.39 4.70
C LEU A 15 9.55 26.06 3.58
N ALA A 16 8.30 26.53 3.67
CA ALA A 16 7.31 26.29 2.63
C ALA A 16 7.67 26.97 1.31
N VAL A 17 8.19 28.20 1.34
CA VAL A 17 8.67 28.89 0.13
C VAL A 17 9.88 28.16 -0.46
N ALA A 18 10.85 27.81 0.38
CA ALA A 18 12.01 27.05 -0.06
C ALA A 18 11.61 25.68 -0.62
N ALA A 19 10.54 25.09 -0.09
CA ALA A 19 9.98 23.84 -0.56
C ALA A 19 9.39 23.93 -1.97
N HIS A 20 9.05 25.13 -2.47
CA HIS A 20 8.59 25.34 -3.85
C HIS A 20 9.72 25.78 -4.80
N SER A 21 10.97 25.82 -4.36
CA SER A 21 12.13 26.20 -5.18
C SER A 21 13.15 25.06 -5.35
N ASP A 22 14.02 25.20 -6.35
CA ASP A 22 15.03 24.20 -6.69
C ASP A 22 16.10 24.00 -5.60
N THR A 23 16.11 24.88 -4.59
CA THR A 23 16.97 24.79 -3.40
C THR A 23 16.77 23.51 -2.61
N VAL A 24 15.59 22.89 -2.63
CA VAL A 24 15.33 21.61 -1.93
C VAL A 24 16.20 20.50 -2.48
N ALA A 25 16.62 20.57 -3.76
CA ALA A 25 17.52 19.60 -4.37
C ALA A 25 18.86 19.49 -3.63
N GLN A 26 19.27 20.58 -3.00
CA GLN A 26 20.55 20.70 -2.29
C GLN A 26 20.42 20.38 -0.80
N TRP A 27 19.20 20.10 -0.31
CA TRP A 27 19.00 19.78 1.09
C TRP A 27 19.52 18.38 1.38
N ASP A 28 20.35 18.28 2.40
CA ASP A 28 20.76 16.99 2.92
C ASP A 28 19.60 16.30 3.67
N GLN A 29 19.77 15.01 3.93
CA GLN A 29 18.76 14.19 4.58
C GLN A 29 18.36 14.74 5.96
N GLU A 30 19.30 15.30 6.72
CA GLU A 30 19.00 15.90 8.03
C GLU A 30 18.16 17.17 7.92
N THR A 31 18.44 18.04 6.95
CA THR A 31 17.68 19.27 6.73
C THR A 31 16.24 18.96 6.34
N LEU A 32 16.04 17.95 5.50
CA LEU A 32 14.70 17.46 5.15
C LEU A 32 13.99 16.89 6.37
N HIS A 33 14.67 16.06 7.16
CA HIS A 33 14.10 15.45 8.37
C HIS A 33 13.65 16.52 9.38
N ARG A 34 14.47 17.56 9.57
CA ARG A 34 14.13 18.70 10.42
C ARG A 34 12.94 19.46 9.85
N ALA A 35 12.89 19.73 8.55
CA ALA A 35 11.76 20.43 7.93
C ALA A 35 10.44 19.68 8.14
N PHE A 36 10.45 18.35 8.02
CA PHE A 36 9.28 17.51 8.33
C PHE A 36 8.91 17.51 9.81
N HIS A 37 9.89 17.36 10.71
CA HIS A 37 9.66 17.49 12.15
C HIS A 37 9.05 18.84 12.53
N TRP A 38 9.48 19.92 11.87
CA TRP A 38 8.88 21.24 12.05
C TRP A 38 7.43 21.29 11.55
N ALA A 39 7.11 20.68 10.41
CA ALA A 39 5.74 20.58 9.92
C ALA A 39 4.81 19.86 10.91
N LEU A 40 5.27 18.72 11.46
CA LEU A 40 4.52 17.92 12.44
C LEU A 40 4.43 18.61 13.80
N TYR A 41 5.48 19.29 14.23
CA TYR A 41 5.46 20.07 15.46
C TYR A 41 4.44 21.21 15.38
N CYS A 42 4.37 21.90 14.24
CA CYS A 42 3.34 22.91 13.99
C CYS A 42 1.92 22.34 14.10
N GLU A 43 1.69 21.12 13.59
CA GLU A 43 0.42 20.41 13.74
C GLU A 43 0.09 20.11 15.20
N HIS A 44 1.05 19.54 15.94
CA HIS A 44 0.87 19.19 17.34
C HIS A 44 0.54 20.43 18.19
N VAL A 45 1.23 21.54 17.94
CA VAL A 45 0.97 22.83 18.58
C VAL A 45 -0.43 23.31 18.20
N TYR A 46 -0.80 23.28 16.92
CA TYR A 46 -2.14 23.69 16.50
C TYR A 46 -3.23 22.85 17.18
N ASN A 47 -3.18 21.52 17.10
CA ASN A 47 -4.19 20.63 17.68
C ASN A 47 -4.31 20.81 19.21
N ARG A 48 -3.19 21.06 19.90
CA ARG A 48 -3.18 21.29 21.34
C ARG A 48 -3.88 22.59 21.76
N PHE A 49 -3.76 23.65 20.96
CA PHE A 49 -4.26 24.98 21.33
C PHE A 49 -5.56 25.37 20.62
N HIS A 50 -5.86 24.79 19.46
CA HIS A 50 -7.12 25.02 18.73
C HIS A 50 -8.35 24.50 19.49
N SER A 51 -8.21 23.40 20.22
CA SER A 51 -9.30 22.82 21.02
C SER A 51 -9.51 23.50 22.38
N ASN A 52 -8.73 24.54 22.73
CA ASN A 52 -8.85 25.23 24.00
C ASN A 52 -9.61 26.57 23.83
N PRO A 53 -10.88 26.68 24.26
CA PRO A 53 -11.67 27.91 24.11
C PRO A 53 -11.15 29.09 24.96
N TYR A 54 -10.14 28.89 25.82
CA TYR A 54 -9.55 29.94 26.66
C TYR A 54 -8.19 30.44 26.17
N SER A 55 -7.62 29.89 25.09
CA SER A 55 -6.38 30.43 24.54
C SER A 55 -6.67 31.62 23.61
N ALA A 56 -6.32 32.83 24.05
CA ALA A 56 -6.43 34.08 23.29
C ALA A 56 -5.47 34.19 22.08
N LEU A 57 -4.85 33.09 21.67
CA LEU A 57 -3.88 33.04 20.57
C LEU A 57 -4.53 32.41 19.34
N CYS A 58 -4.64 33.19 18.27
CA CYS A 58 -5.11 32.70 16.99
C CYS A 58 -3.96 31.99 16.27
N PHE A 59 -4.03 30.65 16.16
CA PHE A 59 -3.05 29.81 15.45
C PHE A 59 -3.50 29.47 14.02
N SER A 60 -4.34 30.29 13.40
CA SER A 60 -4.96 30.03 12.09
C SER A 60 -3.96 29.75 10.97
N ASP A 61 -2.74 30.27 11.08
CA ASP A 61 -1.72 30.14 10.04
C ASP A 61 -0.83 28.90 10.17
N LEU A 62 -0.77 28.24 11.34
CA LEU A 62 0.09 27.06 11.54
C LEU A 62 -0.33 25.83 10.71
N PRO A 63 -1.62 25.44 10.65
CA PRO A 63 -2.07 24.36 9.77
C PRO A 63 -1.81 24.67 8.31
N ARG A 64 -1.98 25.94 7.94
CA ARG A 64 -1.73 26.42 6.58
C ARG A 64 -0.25 26.29 6.24
N CYS A 65 0.65 26.60 7.17
CA CYS A 65 2.09 26.44 6.98
C CYS A 65 2.51 24.98 6.86
N GLN A 66 1.92 24.08 7.66
CA GLN A 66 2.11 22.64 7.50
C GLN A 66 1.68 22.19 6.10
N HIS A 67 0.45 22.54 5.71
CA HIS A 67 -0.09 22.17 4.41
C HIS A 67 0.77 22.72 3.27
N LEU A 68 1.24 23.96 3.35
CA LEU A 68 2.10 24.57 2.33
C LEU A 68 3.50 23.94 2.29
N LEU A 69 4.10 23.60 3.43
CA LEU A 69 5.41 22.96 3.50
C LEU A 69 5.37 21.53 2.97
N LEU A 70 4.39 20.73 3.42
CA LEU A 70 4.13 19.40 2.87
C LEU A 70 3.81 19.52 1.38
N HIS A 71 2.82 20.33 0.99
CA HIS A 71 2.45 20.50 -0.41
C HIS A 71 3.65 20.92 -1.28
N GLY A 72 4.50 21.84 -0.79
CA GLY A 72 5.72 22.26 -1.48
C GLY A 72 6.73 21.13 -1.62
N LEU A 73 7.12 20.49 -0.52
CA LEU A 73 8.07 19.37 -0.53
C LEU A 73 7.54 18.19 -1.36
N LEU A 74 6.23 18.09 -1.50
CA LEU A 74 5.57 16.99 -2.19
C LEU A 74 5.39 17.27 -3.68
N HIS A 75 5.06 18.50 -4.08
CA HIS A 75 4.97 18.92 -5.48
C HIS A 75 6.31 19.33 -6.09
N ASN A 76 7.35 19.49 -5.28
CA ASN A 76 8.68 19.79 -5.76
C ASN A 76 9.32 18.55 -6.37
N VAL A 77 9.58 18.64 -7.67
CA VAL A 77 10.18 17.58 -8.50
C VAL A 77 11.65 17.32 -8.16
N HIS A 78 12.29 18.29 -7.51
CA HIS A 78 13.67 18.20 -7.02
C HIS A 78 13.76 17.78 -5.55
N ALA A 79 12.63 17.60 -4.88
CA ALA A 79 12.61 17.10 -3.52
C ALA A 79 13.26 15.71 -3.45
N PRO A 80 14.29 15.52 -2.62
CA PRO A 80 14.95 14.22 -2.50
C PRO A 80 13.99 13.15 -2.02
N ILE A 81 14.10 11.94 -2.59
CA ILE A 81 13.24 10.80 -2.25
C ILE A 81 13.34 10.42 -0.76
N SER A 82 14.41 10.82 -0.07
CA SER A 82 14.55 10.72 1.39
C SER A 82 13.41 11.37 2.18
N ILE A 83 12.68 12.32 1.60
CA ILE A 83 11.43 12.87 2.15
C ILE A 83 10.40 11.77 2.43
N MET A 84 10.26 10.83 1.50
CA MET A 84 9.34 9.72 1.68
C MET A 84 9.80 8.83 2.83
N LYS A 85 11.12 8.59 2.94
CA LYS A 85 11.67 7.85 4.10
C LYS A 85 11.26 8.51 5.42
N ILE A 86 11.27 9.84 5.53
CA ILE A 86 10.85 10.56 6.75
C ILE A 86 9.34 10.45 7.01
N LEU A 87 8.51 10.40 5.95
CA LEU A 87 7.07 10.14 6.09
C LEU A 87 6.78 8.71 6.57
N TYR A 88 7.66 7.76 6.22
CA TYR A 88 7.56 6.35 6.58
C TYR A 88 8.24 6.00 7.91
N ASP A 89 9.32 6.70 8.29
CA ASP A 89 10.12 6.49 9.51
C ASP A 89 9.43 7.11 10.76
N ARG A 90 8.09 7.05 10.81
CA ARG A 90 7.37 7.39 12.05
C ARG A 90 7.79 6.36 13.11
N PRO A 91 8.13 6.79 14.34
CA PRO A 91 8.50 5.85 15.39
C PRO A 91 7.36 4.86 15.63
N THR A 92 7.70 3.59 15.53
CA THR A 92 6.88 2.37 15.65
C THR A 92 6.23 2.16 17.03
N ASP A 93 5.87 3.22 17.76
CA ASP A 93 5.04 3.14 18.97
C ASP A 93 3.52 3.03 18.64
N LEU A 94 3.20 2.60 17.42
CA LEU A 94 1.84 2.56 16.84
C LEU A 94 0.99 1.33 17.25
N HIS A 95 1.29 0.70 18.39
CA HIS A 95 0.64 -0.56 18.75
C HIS A 95 -0.79 -0.45 19.28
N LYS A 96 -1.40 0.74 19.38
CA LYS A 96 -2.78 0.88 19.87
C LYS A 96 -3.50 2.06 19.18
N ASN A 97 -4.66 1.77 18.59
CA ASN A 97 -5.78 2.68 18.26
C ASN A 97 -6.09 2.96 16.78
N GLN A 98 -7.37 3.30 16.60
CA GLN A 98 -8.18 3.46 15.40
C GLN A 98 -7.76 4.61 14.47
N ASP A 99 -6.80 5.45 14.91
CA ASP A 99 -6.24 6.58 14.14
C ASP A 99 -5.36 6.14 12.94
N ARG A 100 -4.95 4.87 12.88
CA ARG A 100 -4.11 4.33 11.78
C ARG A 100 -4.72 4.46 10.38
N TYR A 101 -6.05 4.46 10.23
CA TYR A 101 -6.69 4.43 8.90
C TYR A 101 -6.75 5.80 8.22
N GLN A 102 -6.84 6.89 9.00
CA GLN A 102 -6.86 8.25 8.46
C GLN A 102 -5.48 8.66 7.94
N ASP A 103 -4.42 8.29 8.66
CA ASP A 103 -3.03 8.58 8.29
C ASP A 103 -2.59 7.86 7.01
N VAL A 104 -2.91 6.57 6.90
CA VAL A 104 -2.60 5.76 5.70
C VAL A 104 -3.33 6.29 4.48
N LYS A 105 -4.59 6.71 4.63
CA LYS A 105 -5.36 7.29 3.53
C LYS A 105 -4.75 8.62 3.07
N GLY A 106 -4.32 9.47 4.00
CA GLY A 106 -3.61 10.71 3.67
C GLY A 106 -2.30 10.46 2.92
N LEU A 107 -1.53 9.45 3.32
CA LEU A 107 -0.31 9.03 2.62
C LEU A 107 -0.59 8.44 1.23
N ALA A 108 -1.70 7.71 1.06
CA ALA A 108 -2.12 7.17 -0.23
C ALA A 108 -2.56 8.28 -1.21
N GLU A 109 -3.38 9.22 -0.75
CA GLU A 109 -3.77 10.41 -1.54
C GLU A 109 -2.53 11.23 -1.91
N LEU A 110 -1.60 11.35 -0.98
CA LEU A 110 -0.35 12.05 -1.21
C LEU A 110 0.53 11.38 -2.27
N LEU A 111 0.68 10.05 -2.19
CA LEU A 111 1.39 9.26 -3.20
C LEU A 111 0.76 9.46 -4.58
N LEU A 112 -0.57 9.40 -4.68
CA LEU A 112 -1.30 9.61 -5.93
C LEU A 112 -1.11 11.03 -6.48
N ASN A 113 -1.16 12.06 -5.63
CA ASN A 113 -0.93 13.45 -6.04
C ASN A 113 0.50 13.68 -6.54
N LYS A 114 1.50 13.10 -5.86
CA LYS A 114 2.89 13.11 -6.32
C LYS A 114 3.03 12.42 -7.67
N LEU A 115 2.43 11.25 -7.82
CA LEU A 115 2.50 10.49 -9.06
C LEU A 115 1.84 11.26 -10.21
N ASP A 116 0.72 11.95 -9.97
CA ASP A 116 0.10 12.85 -10.95
C ASP A 116 1.04 14.00 -11.38
N ALA A 117 1.69 14.65 -10.42
CA ALA A 117 2.65 15.72 -10.70
C ALA A 117 3.86 15.21 -11.51
N VAL A 118 4.33 13.98 -11.24
CA VAL A 118 5.44 13.36 -11.98
C VAL A 118 5.01 12.94 -13.38
N LEU A 119 3.83 12.35 -13.54
CA LEU A 119 3.31 11.91 -14.84
C LEU A 119 3.06 13.08 -15.81
N LYS A 120 2.78 14.28 -15.29
CA LYS A 120 2.61 15.51 -16.10
C LYS A 120 3.92 16.09 -16.65
N GLN A 121 5.07 15.58 -16.24
CA GLN A 121 6.37 16.05 -16.73
C GLN A 121 6.74 15.46 -18.10
N THR A 122 7.68 16.11 -18.79
CA THR A 122 8.37 15.53 -19.95
C THR A 122 9.09 14.25 -19.51
N ASP A 123 8.79 13.13 -20.17
CA ASP A 123 9.22 11.77 -19.76
C ASP A 123 8.61 11.26 -18.42
N GLY A 124 7.38 11.71 -18.11
CA GLY A 124 6.72 11.42 -16.84
C GLY A 124 6.56 9.94 -16.50
N ALA A 125 6.48 9.04 -17.48
CA ALA A 125 6.40 7.59 -17.23
C ALA A 125 7.73 6.99 -16.72
N HIS A 126 8.87 7.44 -17.26
CA HIS A 126 10.18 7.01 -16.76
C HIS A 126 10.42 7.56 -15.35
N CYS A 127 10.17 8.86 -15.14
CA CYS A 127 10.30 9.51 -13.85
C CYS A 127 9.37 8.91 -12.79
N ALA A 128 8.15 8.52 -13.15
CA ALA A 128 7.19 7.88 -12.25
C ALA A 128 7.64 6.47 -11.83
N ASN A 129 8.19 5.68 -12.75
CA ASN A 129 8.77 4.37 -12.41
C ASN A 129 9.98 4.53 -11.49
N GLN A 130 10.89 5.45 -11.82
CA GLN A 130 12.05 5.74 -10.99
C GLN A 130 11.63 6.21 -9.59
N PHE A 131 10.60 7.04 -9.50
CA PHE A 131 10.04 7.48 -8.24
C PHE A 131 9.51 6.32 -7.40
N LEU A 132 8.67 5.44 -7.96
CA LEU A 132 8.13 4.28 -7.24
C LEU A 132 9.22 3.28 -6.83
N ASP A 133 10.22 3.06 -7.70
CA ASP A 133 11.35 2.19 -7.40
C ASP A 133 12.21 2.74 -6.26
N CYS A 134 12.45 4.05 -6.23
CA CYS A 134 13.18 4.66 -5.13
C CYS A 134 12.37 4.67 -3.83
N VAL A 135 11.04 4.81 -3.89
CA VAL A 135 10.16 4.64 -2.72
C VAL A 135 10.29 3.21 -2.19
N LEU A 136 10.25 2.20 -3.06
CA LEU A 136 10.41 0.80 -2.68
C LEU A 136 11.79 0.53 -2.04
N GLN A 137 12.85 1.05 -2.63
CA GLN A 137 14.23 0.85 -2.14
C GLN A 137 14.49 1.59 -0.82
N GLY A 138 13.83 2.73 -0.58
CA GLY A 138 13.93 3.47 0.67
C GLY A 138 13.25 2.78 1.87
N CYS A 139 12.43 1.77 1.61
CA CYS A 139 11.52 1.14 2.56
C CYS A 139 11.95 -0.27 2.99
N ASP A 140 13.21 -0.69 2.92
CA ASP A 140 13.58 -2.09 3.23
C ASP A 140 13.11 -2.62 4.61
N GLU A 141 13.02 -1.76 5.63
CA GLU A 141 12.40 -2.08 6.93
C GLU A 141 10.89 -1.70 7.00
N ALA A 142 10.44 -0.82 6.11
CA ALA A 142 9.07 -0.27 6.01
C ALA A 142 8.26 -0.86 4.83
N ARG A 143 8.64 -2.03 4.30
CA ARG A 143 7.98 -2.64 3.13
C ARG A 143 6.52 -2.96 3.42
N GLU A 144 6.21 -3.30 4.67
CA GLU A 144 4.84 -3.51 5.13
C GLU A 144 4.00 -2.23 5.05
N ASP A 145 4.56 -1.09 5.45
CA ASP A 145 3.88 0.21 5.39
C ASP A 145 3.60 0.64 3.95
N LEU A 146 4.56 0.41 3.04
CA LEU A 146 4.36 0.67 1.62
C LEU A 146 3.24 -0.19 1.04
N CYS A 147 3.18 -1.48 1.39
CA CYS A 147 2.11 -2.38 0.96
C CYS A 147 0.73 -1.89 1.40
N VAL A 148 0.63 -1.42 2.65
CA VAL A 148 -0.61 -0.88 3.22
C VAL A 148 -1.02 0.41 2.53
N ILE A 149 -0.08 1.28 2.18
CA ILE A 149 -0.34 2.56 1.51
C ILE A 149 -0.73 2.35 0.05
N VAL A 150 -0.03 1.47 -0.67
CA VAL A 150 -0.42 1.08 -2.03
C VAL A 150 -1.79 0.42 -2.01
N ALA A 151 -2.09 -0.45 -1.04
CA ALA A 151 -3.42 -1.03 -0.89
C ALA A 151 -4.50 0.02 -0.59
N ALA A 152 -4.19 1.04 0.21
CA ALA A 152 -5.10 2.17 0.46
C ALA A 152 -5.30 3.03 -0.79
N ALA A 153 -4.27 3.24 -1.61
CA ALA A 153 -4.39 3.89 -2.92
C ALA A 153 -5.27 3.06 -3.86
N LEU A 154 -5.12 1.73 -3.87
CA LEU A 154 -5.98 0.81 -4.63
C LEU A 154 -7.43 0.78 -4.15
N GLN A 155 -7.70 1.23 -2.93
CA GLN A 155 -9.05 1.45 -2.42
C GLN A 155 -9.64 2.81 -2.81
N THR A 156 -8.93 3.69 -3.50
CA THR A 156 -9.53 4.93 -4.03
C THR A 156 -10.30 4.65 -5.32
N GLU A 157 -10.95 5.68 -5.86
CA GLU A 157 -11.55 5.61 -7.19
C GLU A 157 -10.49 5.37 -8.26
N LEU A 158 -10.90 4.78 -9.38
CA LEU A 158 -10.01 4.48 -10.49
C LEU A 158 -9.51 5.77 -11.13
N THR A 159 -8.21 6.01 -11.04
CA THR A 159 -7.55 7.15 -11.66
C THR A 159 -6.43 6.71 -12.61
N PRO A 160 -5.97 7.56 -13.55
CA PRO A 160 -4.84 7.24 -14.43
C PRO A 160 -3.57 6.87 -13.64
N GLN A 161 -3.34 7.53 -12.50
CA GLN A 161 -2.23 7.26 -11.60
C GLN A 161 -2.34 5.84 -11.03
N LEU A 162 -3.56 5.38 -10.74
CA LEU A 162 -3.79 4.04 -10.24
C LEU A 162 -3.51 2.96 -11.28
N ASN A 163 -3.87 3.20 -12.54
CA ASN A 163 -3.53 2.30 -13.64
C ASN A 163 -2.01 2.17 -13.79
N PHE A 164 -1.27 3.28 -13.63
CA PHE A 164 0.18 3.26 -13.64
C PHE A 164 0.76 2.44 -12.48
N ILE A 165 0.20 2.58 -11.26
CA ILE A 165 0.60 1.75 -10.12
C ILE A 165 0.35 0.27 -10.40
N LEU A 166 -0.77 -0.08 -11.02
CA LEU A 166 -1.08 -1.46 -11.41
C LEU A 166 -0.11 -2.00 -12.48
N ASP A 167 0.27 -1.17 -13.46
CA ASP A 167 1.30 -1.51 -14.45
C ASP A 167 2.66 -1.75 -13.78
N TRP A 168 3.04 -0.86 -12.87
CA TRP A 168 4.29 -0.97 -12.12
C TRP A 168 4.31 -2.19 -11.19
N LEU A 169 3.20 -2.48 -10.49
CA LEU A 169 3.06 -3.68 -9.65
C LEU A 169 3.20 -4.97 -10.47
N ALA A 170 2.65 -5.00 -11.68
CA ALA A 170 2.79 -6.15 -12.57
C ALA A 170 4.24 -6.42 -12.99
N LEU A 171 5.10 -5.41 -12.98
CA LEU A 171 6.54 -5.52 -13.27
C LEU A 171 7.36 -5.94 -12.03
N LYS A 172 6.75 -6.00 -10.84
CA LYS A 172 7.45 -6.24 -9.55
C LYS A 172 6.82 -7.44 -8.81
N PRO A 173 7.06 -8.68 -9.28
CA PRO A 173 6.43 -9.88 -8.72
C PRO A 173 6.75 -10.09 -7.24
N ASP A 174 7.98 -9.77 -6.80
CA ASP A 174 8.39 -9.96 -5.39
C ASP A 174 7.59 -9.05 -4.44
N LEU A 175 7.32 -7.81 -4.86
CA LEU A 175 6.52 -6.86 -4.08
C LEU A 175 5.07 -7.34 -4.01
N LEU A 176 4.51 -7.78 -5.14
CA LEU A 176 3.13 -8.26 -5.18
C LEU A 176 2.93 -9.51 -4.31
N GLU A 177 3.88 -10.46 -4.37
CA GLU A 177 3.85 -11.63 -3.50
C GLU A 177 3.93 -11.25 -2.03
N HIS A 178 4.80 -10.31 -1.67
CA HIS A 178 4.89 -9.78 -0.31
C HIS A 178 3.57 -9.10 0.11
N MET A 179 2.96 -8.28 -0.75
CA MET A 179 1.64 -7.69 -0.50
C MET A 179 0.57 -8.75 -0.24
N CYS A 180 0.52 -9.80 -1.06
CA CYS A 180 -0.47 -10.88 -0.93
C CYS A 180 -0.26 -11.70 0.36
N HIS A 181 0.99 -11.79 0.82
CA HIS A 181 1.34 -12.46 2.06
C HIS A 181 0.97 -11.62 3.29
N SER A 182 1.34 -10.33 3.29
CA SER A 182 1.24 -9.42 4.43
C SER A 182 -0.16 -8.84 4.65
N LEU A 183 -0.94 -8.63 3.58
CA LEU A 183 -2.26 -8.02 3.66
C LEU A 183 -3.36 -9.05 4.01
N SER A 184 -4.48 -8.55 4.53
CA SER A 184 -5.65 -9.39 4.85
C SER A 184 -6.38 -9.84 3.59
N SER A 185 -6.97 -11.04 3.65
CA SER A 185 -7.74 -11.61 2.53
C SER A 185 -8.96 -10.77 2.16
N SER A 186 -9.59 -10.14 3.15
CA SER A 186 -10.72 -9.22 2.94
C SER A 186 -10.31 -8.00 2.11
N LEU A 187 -9.18 -7.37 2.46
CA LEU A 187 -8.67 -6.18 1.76
C LEU A 187 -8.29 -6.50 0.31
N LEU A 188 -7.56 -7.60 0.09
CA LEU A 188 -7.19 -8.05 -1.25
C LEU A 188 -8.42 -8.37 -2.10
N THR A 189 -9.44 -8.98 -1.49
CA THR A 189 -10.72 -9.28 -2.16
C THR A 189 -11.46 -8.00 -2.55
N ASP A 190 -11.48 -6.99 -1.69
CA ASP A 190 -12.14 -5.72 -1.99
C ASP A 190 -11.43 -4.93 -3.11
N ILE A 191 -10.10 -4.99 -3.17
CA ILE A 191 -9.32 -4.44 -4.27
C ILE A 191 -9.61 -5.21 -5.57
N ALA A 192 -9.62 -6.55 -5.54
CA ALA A 192 -9.89 -7.39 -6.69
C ALA A 192 -11.31 -7.21 -7.27
N LYS A 193 -12.31 -6.86 -6.43
CA LYS A 193 -13.65 -6.50 -6.90
C LYS A 193 -13.66 -5.22 -7.74
N ARG A 194 -12.84 -4.24 -7.37
CA ARG A 194 -12.83 -2.92 -8.00
C ARG A 194 -11.97 -2.89 -9.25
N HIS A 195 -10.85 -3.60 -9.23
CA HIS A 195 -9.82 -3.53 -10.27
C HIS A 195 -9.59 -4.90 -10.89
N LEU A 196 -10.18 -5.12 -12.07
CA LEU A 196 -10.06 -6.38 -12.81
C LEU A 196 -8.60 -6.76 -13.09
N ARG A 197 -7.76 -5.75 -13.42
CA ARG A 197 -6.33 -5.98 -13.64
C ARG A 197 -5.63 -6.50 -12.40
N PHE A 198 -5.92 -5.92 -11.23
CA PHE A 198 -5.37 -6.42 -9.97
C PHE A 198 -5.84 -7.84 -9.68
N ARG A 199 -7.12 -8.13 -9.92
CA ARG A 199 -7.68 -9.48 -9.76
C ARG A 199 -6.89 -10.51 -10.56
N ASP A 200 -6.59 -10.22 -11.83
CA ASP A 200 -5.91 -11.16 -12.70
C ASP A 200 -4.48 -11.45 -12.19
N VAL A 201 -3.72 -10.41 -11.89
CA VAL A 201 -2.34 -10.56 -11.37
C VAL A 201 -2.33 -11.20 -9.97
N TYR A 202 -3.32 -10.89 -9.13
CA TYR A 202 -3.50 -11.53 -7.82
C TYR A 202 -3.82 -13.03 -7.95
N SER A 203 -4.74 -13.39 -8.85
CA SER A 203 -5.07 -14.78 -9.17
C SER A 203 -3.83 -15.55 -9.64
N ASP A 204 -2.99 -14.93 -10.46
CA ASP A 204 -1.75 -15.53 -10.95
C ASP A 204 -0.74 -15.80 -9.82
N VAL A 205 -0.63 -14.91 -8.82
CA VAL A 205 0.18 -15.16 -7.62
C VAL A 205 -0.34 -16.36 -6.83
N LEU A 206 -1.66 -16.43 -6.58
CA LEU A 206 -2.24 -17.57 -5.86
C LEU A 206 -2.05 -18.89 -6.63
N LYS A 207 -2.22 -18.85 -7.96
CA LYS A 207 -1.98 -20.01 -8.82
C LYS A 207 -0.51 -20.43 -8.78
N LYS A 208 0.43 -19.48 -8.80
CA LYS A 208 1.86 -19.74 -8.67
C LYS A 208 2.16 -20.44 -7.34
N TRP A 209 1.62 -19.93 -6.23
CA TRP A 209 1.77 -20.57 -4.92
C TRP A 209 1.25 -22.00 -4.91
N ALA A 210 0.06 -22.24 -5.46
CA ALA A 210 -0.52 -23.58 -5.55
C ALA A 210 0.35 -24.54 -6.38
N LYS A 211 0.87 -24.09 -7.53
CA LYS A 211 1.73 -24.90 -8.42
C LYS A 211 3.04 -25.33 -7.77
N GLU A 212 3.56 -24.52 -6.86
CA GLU A 212 4.81 -24.78 -6.13
C GLU A 212 4.59 -25.61 -4.85
N MET A 213 3.36 -26.01 -4.54
CA MET A 213 3.08 -26.89 -3.41
C MET A 213 3.35 -28.35 -3.75
N GLU A 214 3.95 -29.06 -2.80
CA GLU A 214 4.15 -30.50 -2.83
C GLU A 214 3.30 -31.15 -1.74
N TYR A 215 2.78 -32.35 -2.03
CA TYR A 215 1.96 -33.08 -1.06
C TYR A 215 2.86 -33.91 -0.15
N ASP A 216 2.92 -33.55 1.14
CA ASP A 216 3.58 -34.34 2.16
C ASP A 216 2.65 -35.47 2.62
N ILE A 217 2.96 -36.68 2.20
CA ILE A 217 2.21 -37.90 2.53
C ILE A 217 2.19 -38.15 4.04
N ASN A 218 3.26 -37.81 4.76
CA ASN A 218 3.38 -38.09 6.19
C ASN A 218 2.42 -37.23 7.01
N ASN A 219 2.31 -35.96 6.64
CA ASN A 219 1.44 -34.99 7.29
C ASN A 219 0.07 -34.86 6.60
N SER A 220 -0.12 -35.50 5.44
CA SER A 220 -1.33 -35.39 4.61
C SER A 220 -1.70 -33.95 4.25
N GLU A 221 -0.68 -33.11 4.04
CA GLU A 221 -0.79 -31.67 3.84
C GLU A 221 0.01 -31.20 2.62
N TRP A 222 -0.49 -30.15 1.98
CA TRP A 222 0.25 -29.44 0.93
C TRP A 222 1.21 -28.45 1.56
N ILE A 223 2.49 -28.57 1.24
CA ILE A 223 3.57 -27.73 1.76
C ILE A 223 4.31 -27.05 0.60
N GLN A 224 4.75 -25.81 0.81
CA GLN A 224 5.60 -25.13 -0.17
C GLN A 224 7.06 -25.35 0.21
N VAL A 225 7.82 -26.04 -0.65
CA VAL A 225 9.23 -26.36 -0.42
C VAL A 225 10.11 -25.31 -1.11
N GLY A 226 11.06 -24.72 -0.38
CA GLY A 226 12.09 -23.85 -0.96
C GLY A 226 11.78 -22.34 -1.02
N ARG A 227 10.70 -21.87 -0.38
CA ARG A 227 10.37 -20.43 -0.31
C ARG A 227 10.35 -19.92 1.13
N ASN A 228 10.82 -18.68 1.32
CA ASN A 228 10.73 -17.97 2.60
C ASN A 228 10.14 -16.57 2.38
N PRO A 229 8.98 -16.23 2.96
CA PRO A 229 8.13 -17.09 3.81
C PRO A 229 7.37 -18.15 2.99
N ALA A 230 7.23 -19.35 3.57
CA ALA A 230 6.44 -20.42 2.96
C ALA A 230 4.94 -20.16 3.16
N VAL A 231 4.15 -20.27 2.09
CA VAL A 231 2.70 -20.14 2.15
C VAL A 231 2.09 -21.47 2.56
N SER A 232 1.29 -21.47 3.63
CA SER A 232 0.54 -22.65 4.04
C SER A 232 -0.67 -22.90 3.14
N PHE A 233 -1.03 -24.16 2.96
CA PHE A 233 -2.27 -24.54 2.26
C PHE A 233 -3.51 -23.88 2.85
N GLN A 234 -3.54 -23.70 4.18
CA GLN A 234 -4.62 -22.99 4.85
C GLN A 234 -4.71 -21.53 4.41
N LYS A 235 -3.59 -20.79 4.41
CA LYS A 235 -3.56 -19.39 3.97
C LYS A 235 -4.01 -19.27 2.51
N LEU A 236 -3.52 -20.14 1.64
CA LEU A 236 -3.95 -20.19 0.23
C LEU A 236 -5.46 -20.44 0.10
N THR A 237 -5.98 -21.41 0.85
CA THR A 237 -7.42 -21.72 0.89
C THR A 237 -8.24 -20.53 1.38
N GLU A 238 -7.80 -19.83 2.42
CA GLU A 238 -8.47 -18.64 2.96
C GLU A 238 -8.54 -17.50 1.92
N GLN A 239 -7.48 -17.30 1.14
CA GLN A 239 -7.46 -16.32 0.06
C GLN A 239 -8.49 -16.65 -1.03
N PHE A 240 -8.52 -17.90 -1.51
CA PHE A 240 -9.51 -18.33 -2.50
C PHE A 240 -10.96 -18.30 -1.96
N VAL A 241 -11.17 -18.73 -0.72
CA VAL A 241 -12.49 -18.65 -0.07
C VAL A 241 -12.96 -17.20 0.04
N SER A 242 -12.06 -16.27 0.35
CA SER A 242 -12.39 -14.84 0.39
C SER A 242 -12.79 -14.32 -0.99
N LEU A 243 -12.05 -14.69 -2.04
CA LEU A 243 -12.41 -14.38 -3.43
C LEU A 243 -13.78 -14.94 -3.82
N PHE A 244 -14.08 -16.20 -3.46
CA PHE A 244 -15.38 -16.86 -3.69
C PHE A 244 -16.56 -16.18 -2.99
N LYS A 245 -16.31 -15.63 -1.79
CA LYS A 245 -17.30 -14.87 -1.01
C LYS A 245 -17.43 -13.42 -1.46
N GLY A 246 -16.50 -12.92 -2.28
CA GLY A 246 -16.43 -11.52 -2.66
C GLY A 246 -17.63 -11.05 -3.47
N SER A 247 -17.79 -11.54 -4.69
CA SER A 247 -18.92 -11.21 -5.58
C SER A 247 -19.24 -12.39 -6.48
N VAL A 248 -20.43 -12.39 -7.09
CA VAL A 248 -20.84 -13.45 -8.03
C VAL A 248 -19.91 -13.48 -9.24
N SER A 249 -19.59 -12.33 -9.83
CA SER A 249 -18.66 -12.25 -10.96
C SER A 249 -17.24 -12.75 -10.64
N LEU A 250 -16.76 -12.49 -9.41
CA LEU A 250 -15.45 -12.94 -8.95
C LEU A 250 -15.46 -14.44 -8.68
N ARG A 251 -16.53 -14.96 -8.07
CA ARG A 251 -16.76 -16.39 -7.85
C ARG A 251 -16.74 -17.15 -9.17
N ASP A 252 -17.61 -16.78 -10.10
CA ASP A 252 -17.77 -17.51 -11.37
C ASP A 252 -16.46 -17.54 -12.15
N HIS A 253 -15.72 -16.43 -12.15
CA HIS A 253 -14.40 -16.33 -12.78
C HIS A 253 -13.39 -17.29 -12.13
N VAL A 254 -13.18 -17.18 -10.82
CA VAL A 254 -12.19 -18.01 -10.09
C VAL A 254 -12.58 -19.48 -10.13
N GLU A 255 -13.87 -19.81 -10.02
CA GLU A 255 -14.37 -21.17 -10.09
C GLU A 255 -14.14 -21.79 -11.48
N THR A 256 -14.40 -21.02 -12.55
CA THR A 256 -14.14 -21.46 -13.92
C THR A 256 -12.65 -21.72 -14.14
N GLU A 257 -11.78 -20.83 -13.65
CA GLU A 257 -10.32 -21.01 -13.76
C GLU A 257 -9.83 -22.22 -12.97
N LEU A 258 -10.29 -22.42 -11.73
CA LEU A 258 -9.89 -23.57 -10.91
C LEU A 258 -10.39 -24.89 -11.51
N LYS A 259 -11.60 -24.92 -12.09
CA LYS A 259 -12.11 -26.10 -12.81
C LYS A 259 -11.26 -26.44 -14.04
N ALA A 260 -10.85 -25.43 -14.81
CA ALA A 260 -9.94 -25.63 -15.93
C ALA A 260 -8.59 -26.20 -15.47
N LEU A 261 -8.00 -25.62 -14.41
CA LEU A 261 -6.73 -26.11 -13.84
C LEU A 261 -6.83 -27.52 -13.26
N LYS A 262 -7.96 -27.88 -12.64
CA LYS A 262 -8.23 -29.25 -12.19
C LYS A 262 -8.30 -30.20 -13.38
N SER A 263 -8.98 -29.82 -14.46
CA SER A 263 -9.09 -30.62 -15.69
C SER A 263 -7.73 -30.84 -16.35
N ASP A 264 -6.91 -29.78 -16.47
CA ASP A 264 -5.54 -29.83 -17.01
C ASP A 264 -4.62 -30.73 -16.17
N ALA A 265 -4.87 -30.81 -14.86
CA ALA A 265 -4.16 -31.68 -13.94
C ALA A 265 -4.64 -33.15 -13.98
N GLY A 266 -5.59 -33.51 -14.84
CA GLY A 266 -6.11 -34.87 -14.99
C GLY A 266 -7.43 -35.14 -14.26
N ASP A 267 -8.11 -34.11 -13.78
CA ASP A 267 -9.42 -34.14 -13.13
C ASP A 267 -9.52 -35.11 -11.93
N PHE A 268 -8.44 -35.23 -11.17
CA PHE A 268 -8.40 -36.12 -10.01
C PHE A 268 -9.27 -35.60 -8.86
N ASP A 269 -10.10 -36.48 -8.30
CA ASP A 269 -10.88 -36.26 -7.07
C ASP A 269 -10.20 -36.84 -5.82
N VAL A 270 -9.06 -37.51 -5.99
CA VAL A 270 -8.32 -38.15 -4.89
C VAL A 270 -7.39 -37.13 -4.24
N ARG A 271 -7.44 -37.06 -2.90
CA ARG A 271 -6.63 -36.15 -2.11
C ARG A 271 -5.13 -36.35 -2.35
N GLY A 272 -4.40 -35.24 -2.46
CA GLY A 272 -2.94 -35.25 -2.63
C GLY A 272 -2.43 -35.54 -4.04
N LEU A 273 -3.31 -35.84 -5.00
CA LEU A 273 -2.92 -35.98 -6.42
C LEU A 273 -2.96 -34.65 -7.17
N SER A 274 -3.88 -33.76 -6.80
CA SER A 274 -4.03 -32.45 -7.42
C SER A 274 -4.37 -31.39 -6.37
N VAL A 275 -3.49 -30.38 -6.25
CA VAL A 275 -3.71 -29.23 -5.35
C VAL A 275 -5.01 -28.51 -5.69
N TRP A 276 -5.39 -28.47 -6.98
CA TRP A 276 -6.60 -27.81 -7.46
C TRP A 276 -7.87 -28.57 -7.05
N GLY A 277 -7.84 -29.91 -7.11
CA GLY A 277 -8.94 -30.76 -6.65
C GLY A 277 -9.17 -30.60 -5.14
N ASP A 278 -8.08 -30.57 -4.37
CA ASP A 278 -8.14 -30.37 -2.92
C ASP A 278 -8.61 -28.96 -2.55
N LEU A 279 -8.13 -27.93 -3.25
CA LEU A 279 -8.59 -26.54 -3.07
C LEU A 279 -10.09 -26.40 -3.36
N LEU A 280 -10.57 -26.91 -4.50
CA LEU A 280 -12.00 -26.86 -4.84
C LEU A 280 -12.86 -27.58 -3.80
N SER A 281 -12.39 -28.74 -3.32
CA SER A 281 -13.08 -29.50 -2.27
C SER A 281 -13.18 -28.69 -0.97
N GLU A 282 -12.10 -28.04 -0.54
CA GLU A 282 -12.09 -27.19 0.66
C GLU A 282 -12.92 -25.91 0.51
N ILE A 283 -12.89 -25.30 -0.68
CA ILE A 283 -13.71 -24.12 -0.98
C ILE A 283 -15.20 -24.47 -0.91
N HIS A 284 -15.64 -25.57 -1.53
CA HIS A 284 -17.05 -26.00 -1.49
C HIS A 284 -17.51 -26.39 -0.08
N LYS A 285 -16.63 -26.96 0.75
CA LYS A 285 -16.93 -27.22 2.17
C LYS A 285 -17.19 -25.92 2.93
N LYS A 286 -16.39 -24.88 2.69
CA LYS A 286 -16.46 -23.59 3.41
C LYS A 286 -17.46 -22.59 2.81
N CYS A 287 -17.84 -22.79 1.55
CA CYS A 287 -18.80 -22.02 0.79
C CYS A 287 -19.75 -22.99 0.05
N PRO A 288 -20.70 -23.62 0.74
CA PRO A 288 -21.66 -24.48 0.06
C PRO A 288 -22.45 -23.62 -0.94
N CYS A 289 -22.35 -23.95 -2.22
CA CYS A 289 -23.23 -23.39 -3.23
C CYS A 289 -24.65 -23.83 -2.88
N HIS A 290 -25.50 -22.92 -2.41
CA HIS A 290 -26.93 -23.16 -2.44
C HIS A 290 -27.32 -23.27 -3.91
N SER A 291 -27.50 -24.52 -4.33
CA SER A 291 -28.12 -24.90 -5.60
C SER A 291 -29.56 -24.41 -5.64
#